data_AF-A0A4Q5SRE3-F1
#
_entry.id   AF-A0A4Q5SRE3-F1
#
_cell.length_a   1.000
_cell.length_b   1.000
_cell.length_c   1.000
_cell.angle_alpha   90.00
_cell.angle_beta   90.00
_cell.angle_gamma   90.00
#
_symmetry.space_group_name_H-M   'P 1'
#
loop_
_entity.id
_entity.type
_entity.pdbx_description
1 polymer ?
#
loop_
_entity_poly.entity_id
_entity_poly.type
_entity_poly.pdbx_seq_one_letter_code
_entity_poly.pdbx_strand_id
1 'polypeptide(L)' 'MAIRIFVTGGTFDKEYNELTGQLFFKDSHLPEMLQLGRNRV' A
#
# COMPACT_ATOMS: atom_id res chain seq x y z
N MET A 1 -0.67 16.71 -16.36
CA MET A 1 0.33 16.90 -15.27
C MET A 1 0.64 15.53 -14.71
N ALA A 2 1.93 15.16 -14.55
CA ALA A 2 2.31 13.84 -14.06
C ALA A 2 2.86 13.95 -12.63
N ILE A 3 2.36 13.11 -11.72
CA ILE A 3 2.84 12.99 -10.34
C ILE A 3 3.65 11.70 -10.24
N ARG A 4 4.85 11.77 -9.67
CA ARG A 4 5.69 10.60 -9.38
C ARG A 4 5.68 10.33 -7.88
N ILE A 5 5.40 9.09 -7.48
CA ILE A 5 5.33 8.67 -6.09
C ILE A 5 6.49 7.69 -5.84
N PHE A 6 7.27 7.93 -4.79
CA PHE A 6 8.33 7.04 -4.33
C PHE A 6 7.92 6.47 -2.98
N VAL A 7 7.86 5.14 -2.89
CA VAL A 7 7.52 4.42 -1.66
C VAL A 7 8.75 3.65 -1.21
N THR A 8 9.14 3.82 0.06
CA THR A 8 10.32 3.19 0.66
C THR A 8 9.93 2.14 1.72
N GLY A 9 8.68 1.69 1.72
CA GLY A 9 8.11 0.87 2.78
C GLY A 9 7.42 1.70 3.86
N GLY A 10 7.12 1.04 4.98
CA GLY A 10 6.53 1.66 6.17
C GLY A 10 5.38 0.83 6.73
N THR A 11 4.68 1.36 7.74
CA THR A 11 3.49 0.69 8.30
C THR A 11 2.38 0.49 7.27
N PHE A 12 2.40 1.27 6.20
CA PHE A 12 1.46 1.16 5.08
C PHE A 12 1.58 -0.15 4.28
N ASP A 13 2.78 -0.75 4.25
CA ASP A 13 3.06 -1.99 3.51
C ASP A 13 3.12 -3.21 4.45
N LYS A 14 2.77 -3.04 5.72
CA LYS A 14 2.66 -4.16 6.66
C LYS A 14 1.32 -4.84 6.49
N GLU A 15 1.36 -6.14 6.25
CA GLU A 15 0.21 -7.02 6.36
C GLU A 15 0.26 -7.75 7.70
N TYR A 16 -0.92 -7.97 8.27
CA TYR A 16 -1.09 -8.78 9.47
C TYR A 16 -1.53 -10.18 9.07
N ASN A 17 -0.73 -11.19 9.43
CA ASN A 17 -1.14 -12.57 9.30
C ASN A 17 -2.06 -12.93 10.47
N GLU A 18 -3.37 -13.01 10.22
CA GLU A 18 -4.35 -13.32 11.25
C GLU A 18 -4.22 -14.73 11.85
N LEU A 19 -3.59 -15.67 11.13
CA LEU A 19 -3.37 -17.05 11.59
C LEU A 19 -2.16 -17.17 12.52
N THR A 20 -1.09 -16.42 12.26
CA THR A 20 0.16 -16.50 13.03
C THR A 20 0.39 -15.31 13.97
N GLY A 21 -0.40 -14.24 13.84
CA GLY A 21 -0.27 -13.00 14.58
C GLY A 21 0.94 -12.14 14.19
N GLN A 22 1.57 -12.43 13.05
CA GLN A 22 2.80 -11.77 12.62
C GLN A 22 2.53 -10.60 11.69
N LEU A 23 3.25 -9.49 11.92
CA LEU A 23 3.36 -8.40 10.96
C LEU A 23 4.50 -8.68 10.00
N PHE A 24 4.23 -8.65 8.71
CA PHE A 24 5.23 -8.84 7.67
C PHE A 24 5.07 -7.77 6.59
N PHE A 25 6.17 -7.49 5.88
CA PHE A 25 6.13 -6.60 4.72
C PHE A 25 5.89 -7.43 3.46
N LYS A 26 5.02 -6.94 2.59
CA LYS A 26 4.75 -7.53 1.27
C LYS A 26 4.90 -6.47 0.18
N ASP A 27 4.29 -6.69 -0.98
CA ASP A 27 4.18 -5.71 -2.04
C ASP A 27 3.40 -4.49 -1.56
N SER A 28 3.73 -3.31 -2.10
CA SER A 28 3.07 -2.08 -1.66
C SER A 28 1.60 -2.06 -2.07
N HIS A 29 0.74 -1.64 -1.15
CA HIS A 29 -0.71 -1.47 -1.37
C HIS A 29 -1.06 -0.21 -2.18
N LEU A 30 -0.08 0.68 -2.42
CA LEU A 30 -0.32 1.99 -3.04
C LEU A 30 -1.05 1.90 -4.40
N PRO A 31 -0.71 0.98 -5.33
CA PRO A 31 -1.41 0.89 -6.62
C PRO A 31 -2.91 0.61 -6.46
N GLU A 32 -3.29 -0.31 -5.56
CA GLU A 32 -4.68 -0.67 -5.30
C GLU A 32 -5.45 0.49 -4.66
N MET A 33 -4.83 1.16 -3.69
CA MET A 33 -5.42 2.35 -3.06
C MET A 33 -5.70 3.47 -4.06
N LEU A 34 -4.80 3.70 -5.01
CA LEU A 34 -4.99 4.71 -6.05
C LEU A 34 -6.14 4.33 -7.00
N GLN A 35 -6.35 3.04 -7.27
CA GLN A 35 -7.50 2.57 -8.06
C GLN A 35 -8.84 2.77 -7.33
N LEU A 36 -8.86 2.60 -6.01
CA LEU A 36 -10.04 2.83 -5.16
C LEU A 36 -10.33 4.32 -4.92
N GLY A 37 -9.39 5.19 -5.27
CA GLY A 37 -9.53 6.64 -5.16
C GLY A 37 -10.77 7.16 -5.91
N ARG A 38 -11.60 7.94 -5.21
CA ARG A 38 -12.81 8.54 -5.79
C ARG A 38 -12.52 9.70 -6.74
N ASN A 39 -11.31 10.27 -6.66
CA ASN A 39 -10.87 11.33 -7.55
C ASN A 39 -10.23 10.73 -8.80
N ARG A 40 -10.99 10.70 -9.89
CA ARG A 40 -10.54 10.29 -11.21
C ARG A 40 -10.38 11.57 -12.03
N VAL A 41 -9.19 12.15 -11.97
CA VAL A 41 -8.81 13.31 -12.78
C VAL A 41 -8.66 12.88 -14.24
#